data_AF-A0A0E2AIB8-F1
#
_entry.id   AF-A0A0E2AIB8-F1
#
_cell.length_a   1.000
_cell.length_b   1.000
_cell.length_c   1.000
_cell.angle_alpha   90.00
_cell.angle_beta   90.00
_cell.angle_gamma   90.00
#
_symmetry.space_group_name_H-M   'P 1'
#
loop_
_entity.id
_entity.type
_entity.pdbx_description
1 polymer ?
#
loop_
_entity_poly.entity_id
_entity_poly.type
_entity_poly.pdbx_seq_one_letter_code
_entity_poly.pdbx_strand_id
1 'polypeptide(L)'
;DIHINEAKEAAAKAGKTVFNAVTSVFNVGEVKRQAKEIETLKKENYNLSFKNQNLEGQLRTNNIEMRRVQETTDRQIKAEASKLKPITNLFPEMENAQENIEELQTMGIQNKDIRQLLIGKEIYYTGNLYDKDKRKSYQVKNVKIDISKSQNGITTIWLNNIHFKNFLKELWNTLQKTLDNGNWLHR
;
A
#
# COMPACT_ATOMS: atom_id res chain seq x y z
N ASP A 1 -75.50 -3.13 66.01
CA ASP A 1 -75.25 -3.69 64.67
C ASP A 1 -74.48 -2.81 63.69
N ILE A 2 -74.71 -1.50 63.59
CA ILE A 2 -74.04 -0.65 62.57
C ILE A 2 -72.51 -0.63 62.74
N HIS A 3 -72.00 -0.46 63.96
CA HIS A 3 -70.54 -0.42 64.22
C HIS A 3 -69.78 -1.73 63.96
N ILE A 4 -70.47 -2.89 64.01
CA ILE A 4 -69.84 -4.19 63.71
C ILE A 4 -69.68 -4.37 62.20
N ASN A 5 -70.63 -3.88 61.41
CA ASN A 5 -70.53 -3.90 59.96
C ASN A 5 -69.47 -2.92 59.46
N GLU A 6 -69.40 -1.71 60.03
CA GLU A 6 -68.34 -0.73 59.71
C GLU A 6 -66.94 -1.29 60.02
N ALA A 7 -66.77 -1.97 61.16
CA ALA A 7 -65.50 -2.58 61.53
C ALA A 7 -65.10 -3.73 60.58
N LYS A 8 -66.06 -4.56 60.15
CA LYS A 8 -65.82 -5.62 59.14
C LYS A 8 -65.44 -5.05 57.78
N GLU A 9 -66.09 -3.96 57.37
CA GLU A 9 -65.83 -3.31 56.10
C GLU A 9 -64.47 -2.60 56.09
N ALA A 10 -64.11 -1.95 57.20
CA ALA A 10 -62.79 -1.37 57.40
C ALA A 10 -61.69 -2.43 57.41
N ALA A 11 -61.91 -3.57 58.09
CA ALA A 11 -60.96 -4.68 58.09
C ALA A 11 -60.80 -5.30 56.69
N ALA A 12 -61.89 -5.48 55.93
CA ALA A 12 -61.84 -5.97 54.56
C ALA A 12 -61.08 -4.99 53.63
N LYS A 13 -61.29 -3.69 53.80
CA LYS A 13 -60.61 -2.65 53.03
C LYS A 13 -59.12 -2.56 53.38
N ALA A 14 -58.77 -2.66 54.66
CA ALA A 14 -57.39 -2.73 55.13
C ALA A 14 -56.69 -3.99 54.60
N GLY A 15 -57.34 -5.16 54.69
CA GLY A 15 -56.83 -6.41 54.14
C GLY A 15 -56.59 -6.36 52.64
N LYS A 16 -57.53 -5.77 51.87
CA LYS A 16 -57.38 -5.57 50.42
C LYS A 16 -56.25 -4.59 50.08
N THR A 17 -56.04 -3.58 50.90
CA THR A 17 -54.96 -2.59 50.72
C THR A 17 -53.59 -3.22 51.00
N VAL A 18 -53.46 -3.98 52.08
CA VAL A 18 -52.23 -4.73 52.40
C VAL A 18 -51.94 -5.78 51.33
N PHE A 19 -52.96 -6.52 50.87
CA PHE A 19 -52.81 -7.50 49.80
C PHE A 19 -52.33 -6.85 48.49
N ASN A 20 -52.95 -5.75 48.08
CA ASN A 20 -52.56 -5.00 46.89
C ASN A 20 -51.13 -4.43 47.01
N ALA A 21 -50.75 -3.91 48.18
CA ALA A 21 -49.41 -3.42 48.47
C ALA A 21 -48.35 -4.54 48.35
N VAL A 22 -48.63 -5.71 48.92
CA VAL A 22 -47.77 -6.90 48.80
C VAL A 22 -47.63 -7.31 47.33
N THR A 23 -48.72 -7.37 46.56
CA THR A 23 -48.63 -7.67 45.12
C THR A 23 -47.92 -6.60 44.30
N SER A 24 -47.94 -5.32 44.71
CA SER A 24 -47.17 -4.25 44.03
C SER A 24 -45.67 -4.27 44.36
N VAL A 25 -45.29 -4.79 45.53
CA VAL A 25 -43.88 -4.97 45.92
C VAL A 25 -43.26 -6.17 45.18
N PHE A 26 -44.06 -7.19 44.87
CA PHE A 26 -43.67 -8.28 43.98
C PHE A 26 -44.07 -7.94 42.54
N ASN A 27 -43.25 -7.15 41.84
CA ASN A 27 -43.47 -6.74 40.45
C ASN A 27 -43.29 -7.92 39.44
N VAL A 28 -44.04 -9.01 39.65
CA VAL A 28 -43.88 -10.33 39.02
C VAL A 28 -44.01 -10.29 37.50
N GLY A 29 -44.81 -9.36 36.96
CA GLY A 29 -44.94 -9.16 35.51
C GLY A 29 -43.65 -8.67 34.86
N GLU A 30 -42.96 -7.71 35.49
CA GLU A 30 -41.67 -7.21 35.01
C GLU A 30 -40.57 -8.26 35.14
N VAL A 31 -40.54 -8.98 36.27
CA VAL A 31 -39.59 -10.09 36.49
C VAL A 31 -39.76 -11.18 35.43
N LYS A 32 -40.99 -11.54 35.07
CA LYS A 32 -41.25 -12.51 33.98
C LYS A 32 -40.81 -12.00 32.61
N ARG A 33 -41.02 -10.72 32.32
CA ARG A 33 -40.56 -10.09 31.07
C ARG A 33 -39.03 -10.10 30.99
N GLN A 34 -38.36 -9.72 32.07
CA GLN A 34 -36.89 -9.75 32.18
C GLN A 34 -36.35 -11.17 32.05
N ALA A 35 -37.01 -12.18 32.65
CA ALA A 35 -36.60 -13.58 32.51
C ALA A 35 -36.64 -14.06 31.05
N LYS A 36 -37.67 -13.68 30.29
CA LYS A 36 -37.79 -14.01 28.86
C LYS A 36 -36.75 -13.28 28.00
N GLU A 37 -36.43 -12.04 28.35
CA GLU A 37 -35.37 -11.27 27.69
C GLU A 37 -33.99 -11.89 27.96
N ILE A 38 -33.71 -12.28 29.19
CA ILE A 38 -32.48 -13.00 29.57
C ILE A 38 -32.36 -14.32 28.80
N GLU A 39 -33.44 -15.07 28.64
CA GLU A 39 -33.45 -16.31 27.86
C GLU A 39 -33.12 -16.04 26.38
N THR A 40 -33.73 -15.01 25.80
CA THR A 40 -33.49 -14.61 24.40
C THR A 40 -32.03 -14.18 24.20
N LEU A 41 -31.52 -13.31 25.09
CA LEU A 41 -30.13 -12.83 25.06
C LEU A 41 -29.13 -13.98 25.24
N LYS A 42 -29.41 -14.95 26.11
CA LYS A 42 -28.57 -16.15 26.26
C LYS A 42 -28.49 -16.96 24.96
N LYS A 43 -29.61 -17.13 24.26
CA LYS A 43 -29.66 -17.84 22.98
C LYS A 43 -28.91 -17.09 21.88
N GLU A 44 -29.07 -15.77 21.80
CA GLU A 44 -28.35 -14.93 20.86
C GLU A 44 -26.85 -14.94 21.12
N ASN A 45 -26.44 -14.82 22.38
CA ASN A 45 -25.02 -14.85 22.76
C ASN A 45 -24.37 -16.20 22.41
N TYR A 46 -25.06 -17.31 22.65
CA TYR A 46 -24.60 -18.63 22.21
C TYR A 46 -24.42 -18.70 20.68
N ASN A 47 -25.41 -18.23 19.91
CA ASN A 47 -25.32 -18.21 18.45
C ASN A 47 -24.18 -17.32 17.93
N LEU A 48 -23.97 -16.15 18.54
CA LEU A 48 -22.87 -15.26 18.21
C LEU A 48 -21.52 -15.88 18.54
N SER A 49 -21.39 -16.51 19.70
CA SER A 49 -20.18 -17.24 20.10
C SER A 49 -19.83 -18.34 19.09
N PHE A 50 -20.82 -19.13 18.67
CA PHE A 50 -20.62 -20.16 17.65
C PHE A 50 -20.18 -19.59 16.29
N LYS A 51 -20.83 -18.50 15.83
CA LYS A 51 -20.44 -17.82 14.59
C LYS A 51 -19.02 -17.26 14.66
N ASN A 52 -18.65 -16.66 15.80
CA ASN A 52 -17.30 -16.12 16.01
C ASN A 52 -16.25 -17.23 15.95
N GLN A 53 -16.49 -18.36 16.61
CA GLN A 53 -15.59 -19.51 16.55
C GLN A 53 -15.41 -20.03 15.12
N ASN A 54 -16.51 -20.09 14.35
CA ASN A 54 -16.45 -20.50 12.94
C ASN A 54 -15.66 -19.49 12.08
N LEU A 55 -15.89 -18.19 12.26
CA LEU A 55 -15.16 -17.13 11.56
C LEU A 55 -13.67 -17.15 11.90
N GLU A 56 -13.30 -17.37 13.16
CA GLU A 56 -11.90 -17.55 13.56
C GLU A 56 -11.25 -18.75 12.86
N GLY A 57 -11.98 -19.86 12.73
CA GLY A 57 -11.54 -21.03 11.97
C GLY A 57 -11.27 -20.69 10.50
N GLN A 58 -12.22 -20.00 9.85
CA GLN A 58 -12.06 -19.57 8.46
C GLN A 58 -10.89 -18.60 8.28
N LEU A 59 -10.71 -17.64 9.18
CA LEU A 59 -9.59 -16.70 9.15
C LEU A 59 -8.24 -17.42 9.26
N ARG A 60 -8.13 -18.42 10.14
CA ARG A 60 -6.91 -19.24 10.27
C ARG A 60 -6.61 -19.99 8.96
N THR A 61 -7.62 -20.63 8.37
CA THR A 61 -7.48 -21.34 7.10
C THR A 61 -7.04 -20.39 5.98
N ASN A 62 -7.74 -19.26 5.81
CA ASN A 62 -7.42 -18.27 4.78
C ASN A 62 -6.00 -17.72 4.95
N ASN A 63 -5.54 -17.46 6.18
CA ASN A 63 -4.18 -16.99 6.43
C ASN A 63 -3.11 -18.04 6.04
N ILE A 64 -3.38 -19.32 6.28
CA ILE A 64 -2.47 -20.41 5.88
C ILE A 64 -2.43 -20.53 4.36
N GLU A 65 -3.58 -20.49 3.69
CA GLU A 65 -3.66 -20.56 2.24
C GLU A 65 -2.96 -19.36 1.59
N MET A 66 -3.20 -18.15 2.09
CA MET A 66 -2.53 -16.94 1.60
C MET A 66 -1.01 -17.03 1.72
N ARG A 67 -0.49 -17.52 2.85
CA ARG A 67 0.95 -17.76 3.02
C ARG A 67 1.48 -18.79 2.02
N ARG A 68 0.77 -19.91 1.82
CA ARG A 68 1.17 -20.94 0.84
C ARG A 68 1.20 -20.41 -0.59
N VAL A 69 0.19 -19.62 -0.97
CA VAL A 69 0.14 -18.98 -2.29
C VAL A 69 1.34 -18.04 -2.43
N GLN A 70 1.58 -17.17 -1.44
CA GLN A 70 2.72 -16.25 -1.47
C GLN A 70 4.05 -17.00 -1.61
N GLU A 71 4.29 -18.02 -0.78
CA GLU A 71 5.52 -18.83 -0.86
C GLU A 71 5.67 -19.52 -2.21
N THR A 72 4.56 -20.00 -2.80
CA THR A 72 4.58 -20.66 -4.11
C THR A 72 4.91 -19.66 -5.21
N THR A 73 4.27 -18.49 -5.19
CA THR A 73 4.54 -17.39 -6.12
C THR A 73 5.99 -16.92 -6.00
N ASP A 74 6.51 -16.72 -4.79
CA ASP A 74 7.90 -16.29 -4.58
C ASP A 74 8.91 -17.32 -5.11
N ARG A 75 8.62 -18.63 -4.91
CA ARG A 75 9.44 -19.70 -5.48
C ARG A 75 9.41 -19.70 -7.00
N GLN A 76 8.24 -19.49 -7.61
CA GLN A 76 8.09 -19.40 -9.06
C GLN A 76 8.87 -18.21 -9.62
N ILE A 77 8.71 -17.02 -9.04
CA ILE A 77 9.47 -15.80 -9.42
C ILE A 77 10.98 -16.07 -9.32
N LYS A 78 11.44 -16.66 -8.22
CA LYS A 78 12.86 -16.97 -8.02
C LYS A 78 13.38 -18.00 -9.04
N ALA A 79 12.57 -19.00 -9.38
CA ALA A 79 12.92 -19.99 -10.38
C ALA A 79 13.01 -19.37 -11.78
N GLU A 80 12.05 -18.52 -12.16
CA GLU A 80 12.05 -17.79 -13.42
C GLU A 80 13.23 -16.82 -13.52
N ALA A 81 13.48 -16.02 -12.47
CA ALA A 81 14.66 -15.15 -12.41
C ALA A 81 15.97 -15.94 -12.56
N SER A 82 16.03 -17.15 -11.99
CA SER A 82 17.21 -18.03 -12.12
C SER A 82 17.40 -18.56 -13.55
N LYS A 83 16.33 -18.74 -14.33
CA LYS A 83 16.42 -19.07 -15.76
C LYS A 83 16.95 -17.92 -16.61
N LEU A 84 16.72 -16.68 -16.17
CA LEU A 84 17.20 -15.48 -16.88
C LEU A 84 18.67 -15.15 -16.57
N LYS A 85 19.21 -15.58 -15.42
CA LYS A 85 20.60 -15.33 -15.01
C LYS A 85 21.67 -15.65 -16.07
N PRO A 86 21.63 -16.79 -16.77
CA PRO A 86 22.61 -17.07 -17.82
C PRO A 86 22.56 -16.06 -18.97
N ILE A 87 21.37 -15.58 -19.32
CA ILE A 87 21.18 -14.57 -20.37
C ILE A 87 21.76 -13.23 -19.90
N THR A 88 21.44 -12.80 -18.67
CA THR A 88 21.97 -11.54 -18.11
C THR A 88 23.48 -11.58 -17.91
N ASN A 89 24.07 -12.77 -17.68
CA ASN A 89 25.53 -12.92 -17.62
C ASN A 89 26.19 -12.73 -19.00
N LEU A 90 25.53 -13.13 -20.09
CA LEU A 90 26.01 -12.91 -21.46
C LEU A 90 25.77 -11.49 -21.95
N PHE A 91 24.70 -10.84 -21.46
CA PHE A 91 24.28 -9.49 -21.83
C PHE A 91 24.07 -8.64 -20.57
N PRO A 92 25.15 -8.22 -19.89
CA PRO A 92 25.05 -7.47 -18.62
C PRO A 92 24.36 -6.11 -18.78
N GLU A 93 24.35 -5.54 -19.98
CA GLU A 93 23.63 -4.31 -20.33
C GLU A 93 22.11 -4.46 -20.19
N MET A 94 21.61 -5.71 -20.19
CA MET A 94 20.20 -6.03 -20.06
C MET A 94 19.71 -6.16 -18.60
N GLU A 95 20.61 -6.19 -17.60
CA GLU A 95 20.26 -6.42 -16.19
C GLU A 95 19.28 -5.36 -15.64
N ASN A 96 19.36 -4.12 -16.12
CA ASN A 96 18.43 -3.01 -15.84
C ASN A 96 17.90 -2.39 -17.15
N ALA A 97 17.60 -3.24 -18.13
CA ALA A 97 17.21 -2.78 -19.47
C ALA A 97 16.01 -1.83 -19.42
N GLN A 98 14.99 -2.16 -18.61
CA GLN A 98 13.76 -1.38 -18.55
C GLN A 98 14.03 0.04 -18.04
N GLU A 99 14.71 0.18 -16.90
CA GLU A 99 15.02 1.49 -16.31
C GLU A 99 15.89 2.31 -17.26
N ASN A 100 16.89 1.68 -17.89
CA ASN A 100 17.76 2.36 -18.84
C ASN A 100 17.00 2.80 -20.11
N ILE A 101 16.07 2.01 -20.62
CA ILE A 101 15.20 2.38 -21.76
C ILE A 101 14.37 3.62 -21.40
N GLU A 102 13.70 3.60 -20.25
CA GLU A 102 12.83 4.70 -19.80
C GLU A 102 13.63 6.01 -19.63
N GLU A 103 14.82 5.93 -19.03
CA GLU A 103 15.70 7.09 -18.85
C GLU A 103 16.24 7.63 -20.18
N LEU A 104 16.69 6.75 -21.08
CA LEU A 104 17.17 7.15 -22.42
C LEU A 104 16.05 7.80 -23.26
N GLN A 105 14.84 7.23 -23.23
CA GLN A 105 13.67 7.81 -23.91
C GLN A 105 13.30 9.16 -23.32
N THR A 106 13.33 9.29 -22.00
CA THR A 106 13.11 10.56 -21.30
C THR A 106 14.14 11.60 -21.71
N MET A 107 15.41 11.22 -21.87
CA MET A 107 16.47 12.11 -22.35
C MET A 107 16.35 12.49 -23.84
N GLY A 108 15.43 11.86 -24.59
CA GLY A 108 15.20 12.12 -26.01
C GLY A 108 16.05 11.26 -26.94
N ILE A 109 16.69 10.19 -26.44
CA ILE A 109 17.45 9.25 -27.26
C ILE A 109 16.49 8.37 -28.07
N GLN A 110 16.78 8.18 -29.35
CA GLN A 110 15.90 7.43 -30.25
C GLN A 110 15.99 5.92 -30.00
N ASN A 111 14.87 5.20 -30.16
CA ASN A 111 14.83 3.74 -30.00
C ASN A 111 15.86 2.98 -30.84
N LYS A 112 16.25 3.51 -32.00
CA LYS A 112 17.32 2.91 -32.84
C LYS A 112 18.67 2.89 -32.12
N ASP A 113 18.97 3.94 -31.35
CA ASP A 113 20.22 4.15 -30.64
C ASP A 113 20.19 3.41 -29.30
N ILE A 114 19.03 3.40 -28.61
CA ILE A 114 18.80 2.57 -27.42
C ILE A 114 19.05 1.09 -27.71
N ARG A 115 18.59 0.58 -28.87
CA ARG A 115 18.87 -0.81 -29.27
C ARG A 115 20.37 -1.10 -29.40
N GLN A 116 21.17 -0.14 -29.87
CA GLN A 116 22.63 -0.32 -29.95
C GLN A 116 23.26 -0.35 -28.55
N LEU A 117 22.81 0.52 -27.65
CA LEU A 117 23.26 0.54 -26.26
C LEU A 117 22.97 -0.77 -25.52
N LEU A 118 21.77 -1.34 -25.72
CA LEU A 118 21.36 -2.59 -25.08
C LEU A 118 22.10 -3.84 -25.58
N ILE A 119 22.80 -3.76 -26.72
CA ILE A 119 23.68 -4.83 -27.21
C ILE A 119 25.15 -4.56 -26.89
N GLY A 120 25.44 -3.65 -25.95
CA GLY A 120 26.79 -3.33 -25.49
C GLY A 120 27.59 -2.40 -26.40
N LYS A 121 26.96 -1.76 -27.40
CA LYS A 121 27.65 -0.78 -28.25
C LYS A 121 27.53 0.62 -27.67
N GLU A 122 28.66 1.30 -27.56
CA GLU A 122 28.65 2.75 -27.36
C GLU A 122 28.21 3.49 -28.63
N ILE A 123 27.63 4.66 -28.44
CA ILE A 123 27.24 5.56 -29.51
C ILE A 123 27.82 6.95 -29.27
N TYR A 124 27.93 7.75 -30.32
CA TYR A 124 28.27 9.17 -30.22
C TYR A 124 27.07 10.01 -30.61
N TYR A 125 26.52 10.73 -29.64
CA TYR A 125 25.28 11.49 -29.78
C TYR A 125 25.55 12.98 -29.98
N THR A 126 24.86 13.56 -30.95
CA THR A 126 24.77 15.01 -31.17
C THR A 126 23.30 15.37 -31.34
N GLY A 127 22.83 16.33 -30.55
CA GLY A 127 21.41 16.67 -30.51
C GLY A 127 21.03 17.32 -29.19
N ASN A 128 19.76 17.21 -28.83
CA ASN A 128 19.26 17.72 -27.56
C ASN A 128 19.15 16.59 -26.55
N LEU A 129 19.68 16.79 -25.35
CA LEU A 129 19.43 15.93 -24.19
C LEU A 129 18.42 16.63 -23.28
N TYR A 130 17.30 15.98 -23.00
CA TYR A 130 16.30 16.50 -22.08
C TYR A 130 16.59 16.06 -20.64
N ASP A 131 16.58 17.03 -19.74
CA ASP A 131 16.67 16.84 -18.30
C ASP A 131 15.28 17.04 -17.70
N LYS A 132 14.68 15.93 -17.29
CA LYS A 132 13.34 15.88 -16.70
C LYS A 132 13.26 16.65 -15.38
N ASP A 133 14.33 16.63 -14.58
CA ASP A 133 14.36 17.27 -13.27
C ASP A 133 14.38 18.79 -13.41
N LYS A 134 15.07 19.31 -14.43
CA LYS A 134 15.12 20.75 -14.73
C LYS A 134 14.10 21.21 -15.76
N ARG A 135 13.41 20.27 -16.42
CA ARG A 135 12.50 20.52 -17.55
C ARG A 135 13.18 21.37 -18.64
N LYS A 136 14.44 21.02 -18.96
CA LYS A 136 15.27 21.75 -19.93
C LYS A 136 15.99 20.81 -20.87
N SER A 137 16.16 21.26 -22.10
CA SER A 137 16.96 20.57 -23.11
C SER A 137 18.30 21.28 -23.28
N TYR A 138 19.37 20.49 -23.39
CA TYR A 138 20.71 20.98 -23.64
C TYR A 138 21.18 20.49 -25.01
N GLN A 139 21.61 21.42 -25.86
CA GLN A 139 22.28 21.06 -27.10
C GLN A 139 23.67 20.52 -26.77
N VAL A 140 23.94 19.27 -27.17
CA VAL A 140 25.23 18.61 -26.97
C VAL A 140 25.81 18.15 -28.30
N LYS A 141 27.13 18.00 -28.35
CA LYS A 141 27.86 17.52 -29.53
C LYS A 141 28.83 16.43 -29.11
N ASN A 142 28.85 15.36 -29.90
CA ASN A 142 29.80 14.25 -29.77
C ASN A 142 29.88 13.66 -28.35
N VAL A 143 28.74 13.49 -27.69
CA VAL A 143 28.67 12.86 -26.36
C VAL A 143 28.71 11.35 -26.53
N LYS A 144 29.72 10.70 -25.97
CA LYS A 144 29.78 9.25 -25.89
C LYS A 144 28.71 8.76 -24.92
N ILE A 145 27.84 7.86 -25.36
CA ILE A 145 26.84 7.21 -24.53
C ILE A 145 27.12 5.71 -24.51
N ASP A 146 27.17 5.12 -23.34
CA ASP A 146 27.29 3.67 -23.13
C ASP A 146 26.44 3.22 -21.94
N ILE A 147 26.14 1.91 -21.89
CA ILE A 147 25.51 1.26 -20.75
C ILE A 147 26.55 0.31 -20.17
N SER A 148 26.90 0.48 -18.90
CA SER A 148 27.91 -0.34 -18.25
C SER A 148 27.74 -0.37 -16.73
N LYS A 149 28.37 -1.34 -16.07
CA LYS A 149 28.26 -1.52 -14.61
C LYS A 149 28.97 -0.40 -13.86
N SER A 150 28.27 0.23 -12.91
CA SER A 150 28.89 1.06 -11.89
C SER A 150 29.65 0.23 -10.86
N GLN A 151 30.44 0.91 -10.02
CA GLN A 151 31.27 0.30 -8.98
C GLN A 151 30.46 -0.55 -7.97
N ASN A 152 29.17 -0.24 -7.77
CA ASN A 152 28.25 -1.01 -6.94
C ASN A 152 27.61 -2.21 -7.66
N GLY A 153 28.02 -2.51 -8.90
CA GLY A 153 27.56 -3.65 -9.69
C GLY A 153 26.28 -3.41 -10.52
N ILE A 154 25.68 -2.23 -10.43
CA ILE A 154 24.44 -1.87 -11.15
C ILE A 154 24.77 -1.41 -12.57
N THR A 155 24.16 -2.04 -13.57
CA THR A 155 24.24 -1.57 -14.97
C THR A 155 23.45 -0.28 -15.14
N THR A 156 24.10 0.80 -15.60
CA THR A 156 23.49 2.14 -15.74
C THR A 156 24.03 2.87 -16.98
N ILE A 157 23.47 4.05 -17.28
CA ILE A 157 23.83 4.90 -18.41
C ILE A 157 25.00 5.83 -18.06
N TRP A 158 25.97 5.91 -18.97
CA TRP A 158 27.12 6.80 -18.89
C TRP A 158 27.15 7.75 -20.07
N LEU A 159 27.46 9.01 -19.79
CA LEU A 159 27.65 10.09 -20.75
C LEU A 159 29.07 10.62 -20.57
N ASN A 160 29.95 10.42 -21.56
CA ASN A 160 31.38 10.74 -21.47
C ASN A 160 32.07 10.15 -20.22
N ASN A 161 31.76 8.90 -19.88
CA ASN A 161 32.22 8.21 -18.65
C ASN A 161 31.74 8.86 -17.34
N ILE A 162 30.73 9.72 -17.38
CA ILE A 162 30.08 10.33 -16.22
C ILE A 162 28.67 9.74 -16.10
N HIS A 163 28.27 9.35 -14.90
CA HIS A 163 26.90 8.88 -14.66
C HIS A 163 25.88 9.91 -15.17
N PHE A 164 24.87 9.49 -15.94
CA PHE A 164 24.01 10.42 -16.69
C PHE A 164 23.43 11.57 -15.85
N LYS A 165 22.95 11.29 -14.62
CA LYS A 165 22.45 12.32 -13.69
C LYS A 165 23.48 13.40 -13.35
N ASN A 166 24.74 13.00 -13.18
CA ASN A 166 25.84 13.93 -12.89
C ASN A 166 26.19 14.75 -14.13
N PHE A 167 26.19 14.13 -15.31
CA PHE A 167 26.41 14.83 -16.57
C PHE A 167 25.33 15.90 -16.83
N LEU A 168 24.05 15.57 -16.64
CA LEU A 168 22.96 16.56 -16.75
C LEU A 168 23.08 17.68 -15.72
N LYS A 169 23.51 17.36 -14.49
CA LYS A 169 23.81 18.36 -13.45
C LYS A 169 24.94 19.32 -13.86
N GLU A 170 25.99 18.83 -14.53
CA GLU A 170 27.07 19.67 -15.04
C GLU A 170 26.59 20.61 -16.15
N LEU A 171 25.72 20.13 -17.05
CA LEU A 171 25.08 20.96 -18.07
C LEU A 171 24.22 22.06 -17.45
N TRP A 172 23.42 21.71 -16.44
CA TRP A 172 22.64 22.69 -15.68
C TRP A 172 23.52 23.76 -15.03
N ASN A 173 24.58 23.35 -14.33
CA ASN A 173 25.49 24.28 -13.67
C ASN A 173 26.19 25.22 -14.66
N THR A 174 26.55 24.70 -15.84
CA THR A 174 27.15 25.50 -16.91
C THR A 174 26.15 26.53 -17.43
N LEU A 175 24.90 26.12 -17.67
CA LEU A 175 23.83 27.02 -18.09
C LEU A 175 23.60 28.13 -17.06
N GLN A 176 23.52 27.81 -15.77
CA GLN A 176 23.32 28.82 -14.72
C GLN A 176 24.46 29.86 -14.70
N LYS A 177 25.72 29.42 -14.74
CA LYS A 177 26.88 30.34 -14.81
C LYS A 177 26.82 31.27 -16.01
N THR A 178 26.41 30.77 -17.18
CA THR A 178 26.28 31.60 -18.38
C THR A 178 25.19 32.66 -18.25
N LEU A 179 24.06 32.32 -17.60
CA LEU A 179 22.97 33.25 -17.34
C LEU A 179 23.36 34.32 -16.29
N ASP A 180 24.05 33.91 -15.24
CA ASP A 180 24.53 34.82 -14.19
C ASP A 180 25.56 35.83 -14.73
N ASN A 181 26.49 35.38 -15.57
CA ASN A 181 27.48 36.25 -16.22
C ASN A 181 26.85 37.18 -17.28
N GLY A 182 25.81 36.72 -17.99
CA GLY A 182 25.07 37.54 -18.95
C GLY A 182 24.29 38.67 -18.28
N ASN A 183 23.78 38.45 -17.06
CA ASN A 183 23.08 39.48 -16.29
C ASN A 183 24.00 40.60 -15.77
N TRP A 184 25.31 40.35 -15.63
CA TRP A 184 26.29 41.38 -15.27
C TRP A 184 26.62 42.35 -16.41
N LEU A 185 26.47 41.92 -17.67
CA LEU A 185 26.73 42.77 -18.84
C LEU A 185 25.58 43.72 -19.19
N HIS A 186 24.45 43.62 -18.48
CA HIS A 186 23.24 44.42 -18.67
C HIS A 186 22.87 45.28 -17.45
N ARG A 187 23.80 45.51 -16.51
CA ARG A 187 23.63 46.44 -15.37
C ARG A 187 24.62 47.59 -15.42
#